data_AF-A0A815K5Q5-F1
#
_entry.id   AF-A0A815K5Q5-F1
#
_cell.length_a   1.000
_cell.length_b   1.000
_cell.length_c   1.000
_cell.angle_alpha   90.00
_cell.angle_beta   90.00
_cell.angle_gamma   90.00
#
_symmetry.space_group_name_H-M   'P 1'
#
loop_
_entity.id
_entity.type
_entity.pdbx_description
1 polymer ?
#
loop_
_entity_poly.entity_id
_entity_poly.type
_entity_poly.pdbx_seq_one_letter_code
_entity_poly.pdbx_strand_id
1 'polypeptide(L)'
;MIRETGAIQLSYPPGRPRTVRTMASITKVKNRLKRRKVVSSRKLSAELDISRTSVRRILKNDLGCRAYKKIVEPLLTDAHKAERKKFANWIRNNFRKEQRIS
;
A
#
# COMPACT_ATOMS: atom_id res chain seq x y z
N MET A 1 22.35 30.79 25.15
CA MET A 1 22.21 29.38 24.75
C MET A 1 23.49 28.71 24.18
N ILE A 2 24.71 29.22 24.45
CA ILE A 2 25.96 28.44 24.32
C ILE A 2 26.46 28.01 25.72
N ARG A 3 26.22 28.86 26.72
CA ARG A 3 26.70 28.70 28.10
C ARG A 3 26.03 27.57 28.91
N GLU A 4 24.92 26.97 28.42
CA GLU A 4 24.15 25.95 29.16
C GLU A 4 24.41 24.51 28.69
N THR A 5 24.61 24.30 27.38
CA THR A 5 24.75 22.95 26.78
C THR A 5 26.10 22.72 26.12
N GLY A 6 26.96 23.74 25.98
CA GLY A 6 28.30 23.62 25.40
C GLY A 6 28.35 23.23 23.92
N ALA A 7 27.19 23.14 23.24
CA ALA A 7 27.09 22.68 21.86
C ALA A 7 26.53 23.79 20.96
N ILE A 8 27.18 23.98 19.81
CA ILE A 8 26.71 24.84 18.73
C ILE A 8 26.00 23.94 17.73
N GLN A 9 24.68 24.07 17.58
CA GLN A 9 23.96 23.40 16.50
C GLN A 9 24.23 24.10 15.17
N LEU A 10 25.22 23.60 14.43
CA LEU A 10 25.48 24.01 13.06
C LEU A 10 24.38 23.45 12.15
N SER A 11 23.72 24.33 11.39
CA SER A 11 22.76 23.90 10.37
C SER A 11 23.50 23.13 9.28
N TYR A 12 23.16 21.86 9.06
CA TYR A 12 23.66 21.13 7.90
C TYR A 12 23.15 21.79 6.60
N PRO A 13 24.00 21.92 5.57
CA PRO A 13 23.56 22.45 4.29
C PRO A 13 22.48 21.54 3.70
N PRO A 14 21.40 22.10 3.11
CA PRO A 14 20.41 21.31 2.41
C PRO A 14 21.12 20.68 1.21
N GLY A 15 21.37 19.38 1.26
CA GLY A 15 22.09 18.67 0.21
C GLY A 15 21.43 18.78 -1.17
N ARG A 16 21.96 18.06 -2.16
CA ARG A 16 21.50 18.16 -3.56
C ARG A 16 19.97 18.06 -3.70
N PRO A 17 19.31 19.00 -4.41
CA PRO A 17 17.87 18.97 -4.60
C PRO A 17 17.46 17.76 -5.44
N ARG A 18 16.25 17.23 -5.16
CA ARG A 18 15.65 16.13 -5.91
C ARG A 18 15.12 16.64 -7.24
N THR A 19 15.73 16.21 -8.36
CA THR A 19 15.30 16.61 -9.71
C THR A 19 14.17 15.73 -10.27
N VAL A 20 14.20 14.42 -10.02
CA VAL A 20 13.25 13.47 -10.64
C VAL A 20 12.08 13.10 -9.73
N ARG A 21 12.34 12.95 -8.42
CA ARG A 21 11.34 12.60 -7.39
C ARG A 21 10.70 13.84 -6.79
N THR A 22 10.17 14.71 -7.65
CA THR A 22 9.43 15.91 -7.24
C THR A 22 8.03 15.53 -6.75
N MET A 23 7.39 16.44 -6.01
CA MET A 23 6.01 16.24 -5.55
C MET A 23 5.03 16.07 -6.72
N ALA A 24 5.27 16.72 -7.85
CA ALA A 24 4.50 16.54 -9.08
C ALA A 24 4.58 15.09 -9.58
N SER A 25 5.80 14.54 -9.70
CA SER A 25 6.01 13.14 -10.12
C SER A 25 5.36 12.14 -9.15
N ILE A 26 5.50 12.36 -7.83
CA ILE A 26 4.89 11.52 -6.80
C ILE A 26 3.36 11.54 -6.93
N THR A 27 2.77 12.72 -7.12
CA THR A 27 1.33 12.91 -7.26
C THR A 27 0.81 12.27 -8.56
N LYS A 28 1.55 12.40 -9.66
CA LYS A 28 1.24 11.76 -10.95
C LYS A 28 1.17 10.24 -10.80
N VAL A 29 2.18 9.62 -10.17
CA VAL A 29 2.21 8.17 -9.88
C VAL A 29 1.06 7.77 -8.95
N LYS A 30 0.82 8.53 -7.87
CA LYS A 30 -0.26 8.28 -6.91
C LYS A 30 -1.64 8.29 -7.57
N ASN A 31 -1.92 9.30 -8.39
CA ASN A 31 -3.18 9.42 -9.11
C ASN A 31 -3.35 8.32 -10.16
N ARG A 32 -2.25 7.88 -10.77
CA ARG A 32 -2.28 6.76 -11.71
C ARG A 32 -2.62 5.43 -11.03
N LEU A 33 -2.06 5.18 -9.85
CA LEU A 33 -2.37 4.00 -9.04
C LEU A 33 -3.82 3.97 -8.55
N LYS A 34 -4.37 5.13 -8.17
CA LYS A 34 -5.80 5.24 -7.79
C LYS A 34 -6.72 4.77 -8.91
N ARG A 35 -6.40 5.11 -10.17
CA ARG A 35 -7.17 4.69 -11.36
C ARG A 35 -7.10 3.18 -11.63
N ARG A 36 -5.94 2.54 -11.43
CA ARG A 36 -5.78 1.09 -11.59
C ARG A 36 -4.75 0.55 -10.60
N LYS A 37 -5.22 -0.23 -9.63
CA LYS A 37 -4.39 -0.72 -8.52
C LYS A 37 -3.38 -1.80 -8.91
N VAL A 38 -3.67 -2.60 -9.96
CA VAL A 38 -2.82 -3.72 -10.38
C VAL A 38 -2.08 -3.37 -11.66
N VAL A 39 -0.91 -2.75 -11.50
CA VAL A 39 -0.02 -2.35 -12.60
C VAL A 39 1.44 -2.65 -12.26
N SER A 40 2.23 -3.02 -13.26
CA SER A 40 3.67 -3.23 -13.09
C SER A 40 4.43 -1.90 -13.16
N SER A 41 5.59 -1.84 -12.50
CA SER A 41 6.47 -0.65 -12.56
C SER A 41 6.96 -0.34 -13.97
N ARG A 42 7.09 -1.35 -14.85
CA ARG A 42 7.43 -1.16 -16.27
C ARG A 42 6.32 -0.42 -17.01
N LYS A 43 5.06 -0.83 -16.83
CA LYS A 43 3.91 -0.16 -17.46
C LYS A 43 3.75 1.28 -16.96
N LEU A 44 3.87 1.48 -15.65
CA LEU A 44 3.84 2.83 -15.07
C LEU A 44 4.95 3.74 -15.61
N SER A 45 6.15 3.18 -15.83
CA SER A 45 7.28 3.91 -16.40
C SER A 45 6.97 4.39 -17.83
N ALA A 46 6.49 3.49 -18.69
CA ALA A 46 6.15 3.81 -20.07
C ALA A 46 4.98 4.79 -20.17
N GLU A 47 3.94 4.63 -19.35
CA GLU A 47 2.75 5.49 -19.38
C GLU A 47 3.00 6.90 -18.82
N LEU A 48 3.90 7.05 -17.85
CA LEU A 48 4.11 8.33 -17.17
C LEU A 48 5.35 9.08 -17.64
N ASP A 49 6.13 8.47 -18.52
CA ASP A 49 7.46 8.92 -18.96
C ASP A 49 8.39 9.23 -17.78
N ILE A 50 8.49 8.26 -16.87
CA ILE A 50 9.38 8.32 -15.70
C ILE A 50 10.23 7.07 -15.73
N SER A 51 11.53 7.19 -15.47
CA SER A 51 12.40 6.02 -15.44
C SER A 51 11.91 4.95 -14.46
N ARG A 52 12.04 3.68 -14.85
CA ARG A 52 11.59 2.53 -14.04
C ARG A 52 12.17 2.54 -12.62
N THR A 53 13.44 2.95 -12.48
CA THR A 53 14.13 3.06 -11.19
C THR A 53 13.51 4.14 -10.32
N SER A 54 13.17 5.30 -10.89
CA SER A 54 12.47 6.38 -10.18
C SER A 54 11.06 5.97 -9.78
N VAL A 55 10.29 5.33 -10.66
CA VAL A 55 8.97 4.77 -10.32
C VAL A 55 9.09 3.79 -9.15
N ARG A 56 10.04 2.85 -9.20
CA ARG A 56 10.26 1.89 -8.09
C ARG A 56 10.58 2.61 -6.78
N ARG A 57 11.42 3.65 -6.81
CA ARG A 57 11.77 4.45 -5.63
C ARG A 57 10.57 5.24 -5.10
N ILE A 58 9.75 5.83 -5.97
CA ILE A 58 8.53 6.52 -5.59
C ILE A 58 7.56 5.55 -4.91
N LEU A 59 7.32 4.39 -5.53
CA LEU A 59 6.45 3.36 -4.97
C LEU A 59 6.92 2.91 -3.59
N LYS A 60 8.20 2.57 -3.43
CA LYS A 60 8.74 2.01 -2.19
C LYS A 60 8.90 3.06 -1.09
N ASN A 61 9.50 4.21 -1.41
CA ASN A 61 9.99 5.16 -0.40
C ASN A 61 9.04 6.33 -0.18
N ASP A 62 8.34 6.83 -1.21
CA ASP A 62 7.43 7.99 -1.06
C ASP A 62 5.99 7.55 -0.79
N LEU A 63 5.53 6.46 -1.43
CA LEU A 63 4.15 5.97 -1.31
C LEU A 63 4.01 4.75 -0.38
N GLY A 64 5.11 4.21 0.15
CA GLY A 64 5.09 3.06 1.07
C GLY A 64 4.50 1.77 0.48
N CYS A 65 4.37 1.67 -0.84
CA CYS A 65 3.81 0.51 -1.51
C CYS A 65 4.80 -0.66 -1.45
N ARG A 66 4.47 -1.66 -0.63
CA ARG A 66 5.20 -2.94 -0.57
C ARG A 66 4.57 -3.94 -1.55
N ALA A 67 5.42 -4.75 -2.18
CA ALA A 67 4.93 -5.84 -3.02
C ALA A 67 4.25 -6.88 -2.13
N TYR A 68 2.94 -7.05 -2.29
CA TYR A 68 2.19 -8.12 -1.62
C TYR A 68 2.39 -9.43 -2.39
N LYS A 69 2.67 -10.53 -1.67
CA LYS A 69 2.73 -11.87 -2.26
C LYS A 69 1.29 -12.33 -2.49
N LYS A 70 0.89 -12.49 -3.76
CA LYS A 70 -0.40 -13.09 -4.08
C LYS A 70 -0.36 -14.58 -3.71
N ILE A 71 -1.26 -15.01 -2.84
CA ILE A 71 -1.51 -16.41 -2.55
C ILE A 71 -2.55 -16.89 -3.57
N VAL A 72 -2.29 -18.04 -4.20
CA VAL A 72 -3.25 -18.66 -5.11
C VAL A 72 -4.23 -19.44 -4.25
N GLU A 73 -5.49 -19.04 -4.26
CA GLU A 73 -6.57 -19.73 -3.57
C GLU A 73 -7.40 -20.55 -4.57
N PRO A 74 -8.03 -21.67 -4.13
CA PRO A 74 -8.98 -22.39 -4.95
C PRO A 74 -10.12 -21.50 -5.42
N LEU A 75 -10.52 -21.64 -6.69
CA LEU A 75 -11.62 -20.88 -7.25
C LEU A 75 -12.95 -21.24 -6.55
N LEU A 76 -13.64 -20.25 -5.99
CA LEU A 76 -15.01 -20.46 -5.50
C LEU A 76 -16.00 -20.42 -6.67
N THR A 77 -16.64 -21.56 -6.95
CA THR A 77 -17.83 -21.62 -7.79
C THR A 77 -19.01 -20.94 -7.10
N ASP A 78 -20.05 -20.59 -7.86
CA ASP A 78 -21.24 -19.95 -7.29
C ASP A 78 -22.01 -20.87 -6.33
N ALA A 79 -21.98 -22.18 -6.57
CA ALA A 79 -22.48 -23.19 -5.64
C ALA A 79 -21.75 -23.13 -4.28
N HIS A 80 -20.41 -23.07 -4.30
CA HIS A 80 -19.63 -22.93 -3.06
C HIS A 80 -19.98 -21.65 -2.29
N LYS A 81 -20.21 -20.53 -2.99
CA LYS A 81 -20.61 -19.27 -2.34
C LYS A 81 -21.98 -19.39 -1.68
N ALA A 82 -22.94 -20.04 -2.33
CA ALA A 82 -24.28 -20.25 -1.81
C ALA A 82 -24.25 -21.08 -0.51
N GLU A 83 -23.56 -22.22 -0.53
CA GLU A 83 -23.44 -23.09 0.65
C GLU A 83 -22.70 -22.42 1.81
N ARG A 84 -21.59 -21.72 1.53
CA ARG A 84 -20.86 -20.95 2.54
C ARG A 84 -21.74 -19.88 3.19
N LYS A 85 -22.59 -19.20 2.41
CA LYS A 85 -23.53 -18.20 2.92
C LYS A 85 -24.62 -18.82 3.79
N LYS A 86 -25.18 -19.96 3.38
CA LYS A 86 -26.15 -20.73 4.18
C LYS A 86 -25.55 -21.12 5.53
N PHE A 87 -24.36 -21.70 5.53
CA PHE A 87 -23.66 -22.08 6.75
C PHE A 87 -23.38 -20.88 7.66
N ALA A 88 -22.88 -19.77 7.12
CA ALA A 88 -22.63 -18.56 7.91
C ALA A 88 -23.90 -18.00 8.56
N ASN A 89 -25.03 -18.00 7.84
CA ASN A 89 -26.32 -17.60 8.38
C ASN A 89 -26.81 -18.56 9.47
N TRP A 90 -26.62 -19.87 9.28
CA TRP A 90 -26.94 -20.87 10.28
C TRP A 90 -26.12 -20.68 11.56
N ILE A 91 -24.79 -20.51 11.45
CA ILE A 91 -23.91 -20.24 12.60
C ILE A 91 -24.36 -18.99 13.35
N ARG A 92 -24.62 -17.89 12.63
CA ARG A 92 -25.07 -16.63 13.22
C ARG A 92 -26.32 -16.79 14.10
N ASN A 93 -27.25 -17.66 13.68
CA ASN A 93 -28.53 -17.84 14.35
C ASN A 93 -28.50 -18.90 15.48
N ASN A 94 -27.59 -19.87 15.40
CA ASN A 94 -27.59 -21.03 16.30
C ASN A 94 -26.42 -21.03 17.30
N PHE A 95 -25.24 -20.51 16.93
CA PHE A 95 -24.04 -20.57 17.77
C PHE A 95 -24.16 -19.80 19.10
N ARG A 96 -25.04 -18.79 19.18
CA ARG A 96 -25.31 -18.02 20.41
C ARG A 96 -26.35 -18.65 21.34
N LYS A 97 -27.10 -19.68 20.90
CA LYS A 97 -28.11 -20.36 21.72
C LYS A 97 -27.50 -21.44 22.62
N GLU A 98 -26.44 -22.09 22.15
CA GLU A 98 -25.79 -23.20 22.86
C GLU A 98 -24.92 -22.73 24.06
N GLN A 99 -24.40 -21.50 24.06
CA GLN A 99 -23.60 -20.98 25.19
C GLN A 99 -24.44 -20.39 26.36
N ARG A 100 -25.77 -20.48 26.30
CA ARG A 100 -26.69 -20.02 27.37
C ARG A 100 -27.29 -21.16 28.18
N ILE A 101 -26.90 -22.39 27.90
CA ILE A 101 -27.33 -23.59 28.61
C ILE A 101 -26.07 -24.23 29.20
N SER A 102 -25.52 -23.59 30.23
CA SER A 102 -24.62 -24.19 31.21
C SER A 102 -24.91 -23.57 32.56
#